data_AF-A0A4Q9W085-F1
#
_entry.id   AF-A0A4Q9W085-F1
#
_cell.length_a   1.000
_cell.length_b   1.000
_cell.length_c   1.000
_cell.angle_alpha   90.00
_cell.angle_beta   90.00
_cell.angle_gamma   90.00
#
_symmetry.space_group_name_H-M   'P 1'
#
loop_
_entity.id
_entity.type
_entity.pdbx_description
1 polymer ?
#
loop_
_entity_poly.entity_id
_entity_poly.type
_entity_poly.pdbx_seq_one_letter_code
_entity_poly.pdbx_strand_id
1 'polypeptide(L)'
;LNGEKSTKNIESNFTSNKVLQALKNLDYYLFEGIKTKLNIVVEDEKEKGKRKFLNLGHTFGHAIEYEHKIPHGHAVMIGILYKFIVANHLFETNYNIQHYINYMKKLKYPLSIIKQLHFEDTYQFMLLDKKNDYNGIQMVLL
;
A
#
# COMPACT_ATOMS: atom_id res chain seq x y z
N LEU A 1 -12.34 7.21 3.53
CA LEU A 1 -11.59 5.93 3.60
C LEU A 1 -10.18 6.15 4.16
N ASN A 2 -10.03 6.47 5.45
CA ASN A 2 -8.71 6.74 6.03
C ASN A 2 -8.64 6.31 7.50
N GLY A 3 -8.50 5.00 7.73
CA GLY A 3 -8.38 4.43 9.07
C GLY A 3 -8.92 3.01 9.18
N GLU A 4 -8.67 2.36 10.32
CA GLU A 4 -8.95 0.93 10.55
C GLU A 4 -10.43 0.55 10.31
N LYS A 5 -11.38 1.38 10.75
CA LYS A 5 -12.81 1.15 10.52
C LYS A 5 -13.15 1.11 9.02
N SER A 6 -12.53 1.98 8.22
CA SER A 6 -12.72 1.99 6.76
C SER A 6 -12.12 0.74 6.12
N THR A 7 -10.93 0.32 6.57
CA THR A 7 -10.27 -0.91 6.10
C THR A 7 -11.13 -2.14 6.37
N LYS A 8 -11.60 -2.31 7.62
CA LYS A 8 -12.48 -3.43 8.00
C LYS A 8 -13.78 -3.46 7.17
N ASN A 9 -14.33 -2.29 6.85
CA ASN A 9 -15.52 -2.18 6.01
C ASN A 9 -15.26 -2.61 4.56
N ILE A 10 -14.11 -2.24 3.97
CA ILE A 10 -13.72 -2.72 2.63
C ILE A 10 -13.54 -4.24 2.65
N GLU A 11 -12.81 -4.76 3.63
CA GLU A 11 -12.51 -6.20 3.74
C GLU A 11 -13.78 -7.05 3.88
N SER A 12 -14.78 -6.56 4.61
CA SER A 12 -16.07 -7.24 4.78
C SER A 12 -16.95 -7.20 3.53
N ASN A 13 -16.80 -6.18 2.67
CA ASN A 13 -17.56 -6.08 1.42
C ASN A 13 -16.89 -6.82 0.25
N PHE A 14 -15.56 -6.83 0.19
CA PHE A 14 -14.79 -7.50 -0.86
C PHE A 14 -14.03 -8.70 -0.29
N THR A 15 -14.75 -9.76 0.05
CA THR A 15 -14.19 -10.91 0.78
C THR A 15 -13.41 -11.91 -0.08
N SER A 16 -13.61 -11.87 -1.41
CA SER A 16 -12.96 -12.78 -2.36
C SER A 16 -12.88 -12.17 -3.75
N ASN A 17 -11.99 -12.71 -4.59
CA ASN A 17 -11.88 -12.29 -5.99
C ASN A 17 -13.20 -12.39 -6.77
N LYS A 18 -14.05 -13.40 -6.48
CA LYS A 18 -15.36 -13.53 -7.12
C LYS A 18 -16.29 -12.36 -6.76
N VAL A 19 -16.28 -11.96 -5.49
CA VAL A 19 -17.09 -10.82 -5.02
C VAL A 19 -16.55 -9.52 -5.59
N LEU A 20 -15.22 -9.33 -5.59
CA LEU A 20 -14.57 -8.15 -6.16
C LEU A 20 -14.90 -7.99 -7.66
N GLN A 21 -14.84 -9.08 -8.44
CA GLN A 21 -15.16 -9.08 -9.87
C GLN A 21 -16.63 -8.78 -10.18
N ALA A 22 -17.54 -8.90 -9.20
CA ALA A 22 -18.93 -8.49 -9.38
C ALA A 22 -19.09 -6.95 -9.36
N LEU A 23 -18.07 -6.22 -8.90
CA LEU A 23 -18.00 -4.75 -8.86
C LEU A 23 -19.16 -4.05 -8.14
N LYS A 24 -19.94 -4.79 -7.33
CA LYS A 24 -21.05 -4.24 -6.57
C LYS A 24 -20.54 -3.23 -5.54
N ASN A 25 -21.19 -2.08 -5.46
CA ASN A 25 -20.86 -0.96 -4.57
C ASN A 25 -19.46 -0.36 -4.81
N LEU A 26 -18.78 -0.67 -5.91
CA LEU A 26 -17.44 -0.15 -6.19
C LEU A 26 -17.46 1.39 -6.39
N ASP A 27 -18.53 1.91 -6.95
CA ASP A 27 -18.82 3.34 -7.12
C ASP A 27 -18.79 4.11 -5.81
N TYR A 28 -19.37 3.55 -4.74
CA TYR A 28 -19.30 4.14 -3.40
C TYR A 28 -17.85 4.27 -2.91
N TYR A 29 -17.07 3.20 -3.02
CA TYR A 29 -15.67 3.21 -2.58
C TYR A 29 -14.78 4.10 -3.46
N LEU A 30 -15.10 4.19 -4.76
CA LEU A 30 -14.43 5.11 -5.67
C LEU A 30 -14.69 6.57 -5.27
N PHE A 31 -15.96 6.93 -5.02
CA PHE A 31 -16.34 8.27 -4.58
C PHE A 31 -15.66 8.63 -3.25
N GLU A 32 -15.71 7.73 -2.27
CA GLU A 32 -15.07 7.96 -0.97
C GLU A 32 -13.54 8.06 -1.07
N GLY A 33 -12.92 7.33 -2.01
CA GLY A 33 -11.49 7.44 -2.33
C GLY A 33 -11.14 8.81 -2.92
N ILE A 34 -11.93 9.29 -3.89
CA ILE A 34 -11.79 10.62 -4.48
C ILE A 34 -11.92 11.70 -3.40
N LYS A 35 -12.97 11.63 -2.56
CA LYS A 35 -13.20 12.57 -1.46
C LYS A 35 -12.04 12.58 -0.47
N THR A 36 -11.53 11.41 -0.10
CA THR A 36 -10.38 11.29 0.82
C THR A 36 -9.14 11.98 0.25
N LYS A 37 -8.82 11.71 -1.03
CA LYS A 37 -7.68 12.34 -1.71
C LYS A 37 -7.86 13.85 -1.86
N LEU A 38 -9.04 14.29 -2.27
CA LEU A 38 -9.36 15.71 -2.44
C LEU A 38 -9.14 16.48 -1.15
N ASN A 39 -9.67 15.99 -0.02
CA ASN A 39 -9.52 16.64 1.27
C ASN A 39 -8.04 16.81 1.67
N ILE A 40 -7.22 15.79 1.43
CA ILE A 40 -5.78 15.84 1.74
C ILE A 40 -5.03 16.80 0.80
N VAL A 41 -5.34 16.77 -0.50
CA VAL A 41 -4.69 17.63 -1.50
C VAL A 41 -5.07 19.09 -1.33
N VAL A 42 -6.32 19.40 -0.99
CA VAL A 42 -6.75 20.78 -0.70
C VAL A 42 -6.07 21.33 0.55
N GLU A 43 -5.86 20.49 1.57
CA GLU A 43 -5.16 20.90 2.79
C GLU A 43 -3.64 21.09 2.58
N ASP A 44 -3.01 20.30 1.70
CA ASP A 44 -1.57 20.31 1.45
C ASP A 44 -1.24 20.11 -0.03
N GLU A 45 -1.51 21.12 -0.85
CA GLU A 45 -1.34 21.05 -2.30
C GLU A 45 0.11 20.79 -2.71
N LYS A 46 1.09 21.39 -2.01
CA LYS A 46 2.52 21.33 -2.36
C LYS A 46 3.27 20.15 -1.72
N GLU A 47 2.56 19.22 -1.08
CA GLU A 47 3.12 18.02 -0.44
C GLU A 47 4.23 18.30 0.57
N LYS A 48 4.01 19.29 1.44
CA LYS A 48 4.98 19.63 2.50
C LYS A 48 4.71 18.91 3.82
N GLY A 49 3.55 18.29 3.99
CA GLY A 49 3.14 17.61 5.21
C GLY A 49 2.24 16.41 4.94
N LYS A 50 0.94 16.54 5.25
CA LYS A 50 -0.03 15.44 5.28
C LYS A 50 -0.21 14.71 3.95
N ARG A 51 0.02 15.39 2.81
CA ARG A 51 -0.15 14.75 1.50
C ARG A 51 0.82 13.59 1.27
N LYS A 52 1.96 13.56 1.98
CA LYS A 52 2.88 12.41 1.99
C LYS A 52 2.20 11.11 2.40
N PHE A 53 1.15 11.14 3.22
CA PHE A 53 0.42 9.93 3.65
C PHE A 53 -0.26 9.19 2.49
N LEU A 54 -0.54 9.87 1.37
CA LEU A 54 -1.06 9.22 0.16
C LEU A 54 -0.04 8.27 -0.48
N ASN A 55 1.24 8.41 -0.15
CA ASN A 55 2.34 7.58 -0.65
C ASN A 55 2.56 6.32 0.21
N LEU A 56 1.57 5.92 1.02
CA LEU A 56 1.60 4.68 1.81
C LEU A 56 1.87 3.47 0.91
N GLY A 57 2.86 2.65 1.27
CA GLY A 57 3.27 1.48 0.50
C GLY A 57 4.00 1.76 -0.82
N HIS A 58 4.11 3.02 -1.26
CA HIS A 58 4.67 3.31 -2.59
C HIS A 58 6.20 3.17 -2.65
N THR A 59 6.94 3.34 -1.55
CA THR A 59 8.42 3.23 -1.58
C THR A 59 8.87 1.83 -2.00
N PHE A 60 8.37 0.80 -1.31
CA PHE A 60 8.63 -0.60 -1.67
C PHE A 60 7.81 -1.00 -2.91
N GLY A 61 6.56 -0.53 -3.04
CA GLY A 61 5.70 -0.83 -4.18
C GLY A 61 6.31 -0.42 -5.52
N HIS A 62 6.86 0.79 -5.64
CA HIS A 62 7.53 1.21 -6.87
C HIS A 62 8.75 0.35 -7.18
N ALA A 63 9.54 -0.04 -6.17
CA ALA A 63 10.67 -0.94 -6.38
C ALA A 63 10.24 -2.27 -7.01
N ILE A 64 9.22 -2.91 -6.44
CA ILE A 64 8.62 -4.15 -6.97
C ILE A 64 8.04 -3.96 -8.37
N GLU A 65 7.34 -2.84 -8.60
CA GLU A 65 6.76 -2.50 -9.91
C GLU A 65 7.85 -2.36 -10.98
N TYR A 66 8.95 -1.66 -10.69
CA TYR A 66 10.04 -1.45 -11.63
C TYR A 66 10.83 -2.72 -11.89
N GLU A 67 11.13 -3.50 -10.85
CA GLU A 67 11.91 -4.72 -10.94
C GLU A 67 11.16 -5.82 -11.71
N HIS A 68 9.88 -6.05 -11.38
CA HIS A 68 9.13 -7.19 -11.92
C HIS A 68 8.04 -6.85 -12.94
N LYS A 69 7.84 -5.57 -13.25
CA LYS A 69 6.87 -5.11 -14.27
C LYS A 69 5.43 -5.58 -14.01
N ILE A 70 5.02 -5.61 -12.74
CA ILE A 70 3.64 -5.96 -12.35
C ILE A 70 2.73 -4.72 -12.34
N PRO A 71 1.39 -4.88 -12.38
CA PRO A 71 0.50 -3.71 -12.34
C PRO A 71 0.65 -2.94 -11.03
N HIS A 72 0.69 -1.61 -11.12
CA HIS A 72 0.89 -0.67 -10.01
C HIS A 72 0.11 -1.04 -8.72
N GLY A 73 -1.20 -1.27 -8.82
CA GLY A 73 -2.03 -1.60 -7.65
C GLY A 73 -1.62 -2.89 -6.93
N HIS A 74 -1.08 -3.88 -7.64
CA HIS A 74 -0.54 -5.09 -7.01
C HIS A 74 0.74 -4.78 -6.25
N ALA A 75 1.61 -3.96 -6.84
CA ALA A 75 2.87 -3.55 -6.22
C ALA A 75 2.64 -2.69 -4.97
N VAL A 76 1.73 -1.72 -5.03
CA VAL A 76 1.32 -0.89 -3.89
C VAL A 76 0.79 -1.75 -2.75
N MET A 77 -0.04 -2.77 -3.03
CA MET A 77 -0.56 -3.66 -1.98
C MET A 77 0.55 -4.50 -1.32
N ILE A 78 1.54 -4.97 -2.08
CA ILE A 78 2.74 -5.63 -1.51
C ILE A 78 3.54 -4.63 -0.67
N GLY A 79 3.68 -3.39 -1.12
CA GLY A 79 4.35 -2.34 -0.37
C GLY A 79 3.64 -1.95 0.93
N ILE A 80 2.30 -1.97 0.97
CA ILE A 80 1.52 -1.79 2.21
C ILE A 80 1.80 -2.93 3.19
N LEU A 81 1.86 -4.18 2.71
CA LEU A 81 2.21 -5.33 3.55
C LEU A 81 3.62 -5.17 4.14
N TYR A 82 4.61 -4.80 3.31
CA TYR A 82 5.98 -4.54 3.75
C TYR A 82 6.04 -3.40 4.78
N LYS A 83 5.28 -2.32 4.58
CA LYS A 83 5.14 -1.24 5.54
C LYS A 83 4.69 -1.72 6.92
N PHE A 84 3.75 -2.67 7.00
CA PHE A 84 3.29 -3.18 8.29
C PHE A 84 4.37 -4.02 8.99
N ILE A 85 5.16 -4.77 8.23
CA ILE A 85 6.32 -5.51 8.75
C ILE A 85 7.35 -4.54 9.33
N VAL A 86 7.71 -3.48 8.58
CA VAL A 86 8.65 -2.46 9.03
C VAL A 86 8.14 -1.73 10.28
N ALA A 87 6.84 -1.36 10.31
CA ALA A 87 6.25 -0.70 11.48
C ALA A 87 6.31 -1.60 12.73
N ASN A 88 5.99 -2.89 12.60
CA ASN A 88 6.09 -3.84 13.72
C ASN A 88 7.54 -3.94 14.23
N HIS A 89 8.52 -3.90 13.33
CA HIS A 89 9.94 -3.99 13.71
C HIS A 89 10.47 -2.70 14.36
N LEU A 90 10.09 -1.52 13.87
CA LEU A 90 10.66 -0.25 14.33
C LEU A 90 9.92 0.36 15.53
N PHE A 91 8.62 0.12 15.63
CA PHE A 91 7.76 0.81 16.60
C PHE A 91 7.01 -0.16 17.52
N GLU A 92 7.35 -1.45 17.50
CA GLU A 92 6.70 -2.49 18.31
C GLU A 92 5.17 -2.53 18.13
N THR A 93 4.70 -2.17 16.94
CA THR A 93 3.27 -2.30 16.59
C THR A 93 2.87 -3.77 16.45
N ASN A 94 1.57 -4.05 16.58
CA ASN A 94 1.02 -5.40 16.52
C ASN A 94 0.15 -5.64 15.27
N TYR A 95 0.56 -5.10 14.11
CA TYR A 95 -0.18 -5.36 12.87
C TYR A 95 -0.17 -6.86 12.54
N ASN A 96 -1.35 -7.44 12.33
CA ASN A 96 -1.48 -8.85 11.98
C ASN A 96 -1.13 -9.09 10.51
N ILE A 97 0.13 -9.37 10.23
CA ILE A 97 0.66 -9.59 8.87
C ILE A 97 -0.06 -10.76 8.19
N GLN A 98 -0.33 -11.84 8.93
CA GLN A 98 -0.96 -13.04 8.38
C GLN A 98 -2.41 -12.78 7.92
N HIS A 99 -3.15 -11.91 8.63
CA HIS A 99 -4.46 -11.44 8.21
C HIS A 99 -4.41 -10.82 6.81
N TYR A 100 -3.50 -9.86 6.59
CA TYR A 100 -3.37 -9.18 5.30
C TYR A 100 -2.90 -10.12 4.19
N ILE A 101 -1.96 -11.02 4.46
CA ILE A 101 -1.55 -12.07 3.51
C ILE A 101 -2.75 -12.93 3.10
N ASN A 102 -3.56 -13.37 4.06
CA ASN A 102 -4.73 -14.21 3.79
C ASN A 102 -5.78 -13.46 2.97
N TYR A 103 -6.00 -12.18 3.27
CA TYR A 103 -6.92 -11.34 2.51
C TYR A 103 -6.44 -11.16 1.05
N MET A 104 -5.17 -10.82 0.86
CA MET A 104 -4.55 -10.69 -0.47
C MET A 104 -4.63 -11.99 -1.28
N LYS A 105 -4.45 -13.17 -0.64
CA LYS A 105 -4.64 -14.48 -1.29
C LYS A 105 -6.07 -14.69 -1.77
N LYS A 106 -7.07 -14.37 -0.94
CA LYS A 106 -8.50 -14.47 -1.31
C LYS A 106 -8.85 -13.60 -2.52
N LEU A 107 -8.17 -12.46 -2.65
CA LEU A 107 -8.30 -11.53 -3.79
C LEU A 107 -7.39 -11.86 -4.98
N LYS A 108 -6.59 -12.94 -4.91
CA LYS A 108 -5.67 -13.39 -5.97
C LYS A 108 -4.54 -12.40 -6.32
N TYR A 109 -4.05 -11.63 -5.34
CA TYR A 109 -2.81 -10.85 -5.54
C TYR A 109 -1.60 -11.78 -5.77
N PRO A 110 -0.61 -11.38 -6.60
CA PRO A 110 0.50 -12.22 -7.05
C PRO A 110 1.62 -12.33 -5.99
N LEU A 111 1.30 -12.81 -4.80
CA LEU A 111 2.24 -12.90 -3.67
C LEU A 111 3.43 -13.84 -3.92
N SER A 112 3.37 -14.72 -4.93
CA SER A 112 4.49 -15.58 -5.30
C SER A 112 5.73 -14.80 -5.71
N ILE A 113 5.56 -13.56 -6.20
CA ILE A 113 6.67 -12.67 -6.57
C ILE A 113 7.61 -12.40 -5.40
N ILE A 114 7.07 -12.39 -4.17
CA ILE A 114 7.85 -12.12 -2.95
C ILE A 114 8.95 -13.18 -2.77
N LYS A 115 8.72 -14.42 -3.23
CA LYS A 115 9.71 -15.50 -3.15
C LYS A 115 10.85 -15.34 -4.16
N GLN A 116 10.69 -14.47 -5.16
CA GLN A 116 11.67 -14.21 -6.20
C GLN A 116 12.46 -12.92 -5.91
N LEU A 117 12.16 -12.24 -4.81
CA LEU A 117 12.80 -10.98 -4.46
C LEU A 117 14.22 -11.18 -3.96
N HIS A 118 15.13 -10.41 -4.53
CA HIS A 118 16.46 -10.17 -3.99
C HIS A 118 16.45 -8.77 -3.37
N PHE A 119 16.52 -8.71 -2.04
CA PHE A 119 16.33 -7.44 -1.34
C PHE A 119 17.33 -6.37 -1.78
N GLU A 120 18.59 -6.76 -2.04
CA GLU A 120 19.62 -5.85 -2.52
C GLU A 120 19.25 -5.15 -3.84
N ASP A 121 18.64 -5.87 -4.78
CA ASP A 121 18.19 -5.33 -6.06
C ASP A 121 16.99 -4.41 -5.86
N THR A 122 15.99 -4.87 -5.10
CA THR A 122 14.82 -4.07 -4.74
C THR A 122 15.23 -2.78 -4.00
N TYR A 123 16.23 -2.86 -3.12
CA TYR A 123 16.75 -1.74 -2.35
C TYR A 123 17.37 -0.67 -3.25
N GLN A 124 18.07 -1.05 -4.33
CA GLN A 124 18.56 -0.08 -5.31
C GLN A 124 17.43 0.74 -5.93
N PHE A 125 16.30 0.10 -6.23
CA PHE A 125 15.14 0.83 -6.74
C PHE A 125 14.49 1.71 -5.67
N MET A 126 14.48 1.28 -4.40
CA MET A 126 13.95 2.11 -3.30
C MET A 126 14.78 3.38 -3.09
N LEU A 127 16.10 3.34 -3.33
CA LEU A 127 16.98 4.52 -3.25
C LEU A 127 16.63 5.59 -4.28
N LEU A 128 16.03 5.22 -5.41
CA LEU A 128 15.60 6.13 -6.46
C LEU A 128 14.24 6.81 -6.18
N ASP A 129 13.56 6.46 -5.08
CA ASP A 129 12.29 7.09 -4.73
C ASP A 129 12.49 8.59 -4.44
N LYS A 130 11.67 9.44 -5.10
CA LYS A 130 11.75 10.91 -5.04
C LYS A 130 11.53 11.49 -3.63
N LYS A 131 10.99 10.71 -2.69
CA LYS A 131 10.76 11.12 -1.30
C LYS A 131 12.02 11.04 -0.44
N ASN A 132 13.04 10.33 -0.91
CA ASN A 132 14.27 10.14 -0.15
C ASN A 132 14.99 11.47 0.06
N ASP A 133 15.72 11.55 1.17
CA ASP A 133 16.52 12.71 1.53
C ASP A 133 17.98 12.29 1.78
N TYR A 134 18.80 13.20 2.30
CA TYR A 134 20.20 12.94 2.59
C TYR A 134 20.41 11.85 3.67
N ASN A 135 19.38 11.50 4.44
CA ASN A 135 19.42 10.41 5.43
C ASN A 135 19.10 9.05 4.81
N GLY A 136 18.71 9.00 3.54
CA GLY A 136 18.40 7.78 2.80
C GLY A 136 16.90 7.58 2.59
N ILE A 137 16.46 6.32 2.74
CA ILE A 137 15.11 5.90 2.34
C ILE A 137 14.06 6.50 3.28
N GLN A 138 13.08 7.18 2.68
CA GLN A 138 11.92 7.73 3.39
C GLN A 138 10.68 6.87 3.13
N MET A 139 10.12 6.32 4.22
CA MET A 139 8.90 5.49 4.19
C MET A 139 7.77 6.13 4.97
N VAL A 140 6.55 5.98 4.45
CA VAL A 140 5.33 6.34 5.18
C VAL A 140 4.94 5.15 6.03
N LEU A 141 5.06 5.30 7.35
CA LEU A 141 4.64 4.29 8.32
C LEU A 141 3.41 4.78 9.11
N LEU A 142 2.71 3.85 9.74
CA LEU A 142 1.54 4.02 10.62
C LEU A 142 1.76 3.12 11.83
#